data_AF-A0A9W6HPN4-F1
#
_entry.id   AF-A0A9W6HPN4-F1
#
_cell.length_a   1.000
_cell.length_b   1.000
_cell.length_c   1.000
_cell.angle_alpha   90.00
_cell.angle_beta   90.00
_cell.angle_gamma   90.00
#
_symmetry.space_group_name_H-M   'P 1'
#
loop_
_entity.id
_entity.type
_entity.pdbx_description
1 polymer ?
#
loop_
_entity_poly.entity_id
_entity_poly.type
_entity_poly.pdbx_seq_one_letter_code
_entity_poly.pdbx_strand_id
1 'polypeptide(L)'
;MTEIASPANATPTRLRAILRAAGRVGGGIRWYITNLMGDSAYATYVAHQRRQHPDTEPMTERQFWRQKMDDQDRNPGARCC
;
A
#
# COMPACT_ATOMS: atom_id res chain seq x y z
N MET A 1 -23.56 42.41 -31.30
CA MET A 1 -23.51 42.21 -29.83
C MET A 1 -22.98 40.80 -29.60
N THR A 2 -21.66 40.65 -29.59
CA THR A 2 -20.99 39.35 -29.45
C THR A 2 -20.33 39.34 -28.08
N GLU A 3 -20.90 38.56 -27.16
CA GLU A 3 -20.38 38.37 -25.81
C GLU A 3 -19.23 37.37 -25.86
N ILE A 4 -17.99 37.86 -25.70
CA ILE A 4 -16.81 37.01 -25.51
C ILE A 4 -16.86 36.54 -24.05
N ALA A 5 -17.37 35.32 -23.82
CA ALA A 5 -17.29 34.69 -22.51
C ALA A 5 -15.81 34.50 -22.12
N SER A 6 -15.42 35.14 -21.01
CA SER A 6 -14.06 35.16 -20.48
C SER A 6 -13.61 33.79 -19.93
N PRO A 7 -12.41 33.27 -20.27
CA PRO A 7 -11.93 31.95 -19.84
C PRO A 7 -11.46 31.87 -18.36
N ALA A 8 -11.72 32.89 -17.54
CA ALA A 8 -11.18 33.00 -16.19
C ALA A 8 -11.68 31.93 -15.18
N ASN A 9 -12.73 31.18 -15.51
CA ASN A 9 -13.34 30.19 -14.60
C ASN A 9 -12.77 28.76 -14.73
N ALA A 10 -11.83 28.51 -15.66
CA ALA A 10 -11.28 27.17 -15.93
C ALA A 10 -10.14 26.73 -14.98
N THR A 11 -9.51 27.68 -14.29
CA THR A 11 -8.25 27.50 -13.55
C THR A 11 -8.37 26.71 -12.24
N PRO A 12 -9.34 26.98 -11.33
CA PRO A 12 -9.38 26.31 -10.03
C PRO A 12 -9.78 24.83 -10.15
N THR A 13 -10.63 24.48 -11.12
CA THR A 13 -11.08 23.11 -11.35
C THR A 13 -9.97 22.23 -11.90
N ARG A 14 -9.15 22.75 -12.82
CA ARG A 14 -8.01 22.03 -13.38
C ARG A 14 -6.92 21.78 -12.33
N LEU A 15 -6.62 22.79 -11.51
CA LEU A 15 -5.67 22.62 -10.40
C LEU A 15 -6.13 21.53 -9.42
N ARG A 16 -7.41 21.54 -9.03
CA ARG A 16 -7.98 20.50 -8.17
C ARG A 16 -7.94 19.11 -8.81
N ALA A 17 -8.20 19.01 -10.10
CA ALA A 17 -8.11 17.74 -10.82
C ALA A 17 -6.67 17.22 -10.86
N ILE A 18 -5.69 18.08 -11.12
CA ILE A 18 -4.25 17.74 -11.09
C ILE A 18 -3.83 17.29 -9.69
N LEU A 19 -4.21 18.02 -8.64
CA LEU A 19 -3.89 17.66 -7.25
C LEU A 19 -4.48 16.29 -6.87
N ARG A 20 -5.72 16.00 -7.28
CA ARG A 20 -6.33 14.68 -7.08
C ARG A 20 -5.60 13.57 -7.85
N ALA A 21 -5.20 13.84 -9.08
CA ALA A 21 -4.42 12.89 -9.87
C ALA A 21 -3.06 12.61 -9.23
N ALA A 22 -2.35 13.65 -8.79
CA ALA A 22 -1.08 13.55 -8.08
C ALA A 22 -1.23 12.76 -6.77
N GLY A 23 -2.28 13.01 -6.00
CA GLY A 23 -2.58 12.24 -4.78
C GLY A 23 -2.81 10.76 -5.05
N ARG A 24 -3.52 10.41 -6.14
CA ARG A 24 -3.72 9.00 -6.54
C ARG A 24 -2.41 8.33 -6.95
N VAL A 25 -1.58 9.01 -7.74
CA VAL A 25 -0.27 8.48 -8.16
C VAL A 25 0.65 8.31 -6.96
N GLY A 26 0.72 9.31 -6.07
CA GLY A 26 1.52 9.24 -4.85
C GLY A 26 1.07 8.10 -3.92
N GLY A 27 -0.24 7.89 -3.76
CA GLY A 27 -0.78 6.75 -3.02
C GLY A 27 -0.40 5.40 -3.62
N GLY A 28 -0.42 5.28 -4.96
CA GLY A 28 0.02 4.07 -5.66
C GLY A 28 1.51 3.78 -5.48
N ILE A 29 2.36 4.80 -5.57
CA ILE A 29 3.81 4.67 -5.32
C ILE A 29 4.06 4.24 -3.88
N ARG A 30 3.39 4.88 -2.91
CA ARG A 30 3.46 4.51 -1.48
C ARG A 30 3.10 3.05 -1.30
N TRP A 31 1.96 2.60 -1.84
CA TRP A 31 1.50 1.22 -1.77
C TRP A 31 2.55 0.25 -2.34
N TYR A 32 3.08 0.55 -3.52
CA TYR A 32 4.11 -0.28 -4.18
C TYR A 32 5.37 -0.41 -3.32
N ILE A 33 5.89 0.71 -2.81
CA ILE A 33 7.08 0.70 -1.95
C ILE A 33 6.82 -0.07 -0.65
N THR A 34 5.69 0.17 0.02
CA THR A 34 5.37 -0.55 1.27
C THR A 34 5.17 -2.04 1.05
N ASN A 35 4.66 -2.44 -0.12
CA ASN A 35 4.51 -3.84 -0.46
C ASN A 35 5.83 -4.51 -0.83
N LEU A 36 6.69 -3.79 -1.56
CA LEU A 36 8.02 -4.26 -1.97
C LEU A 36 8.97 -4.40 -0.77
N MET A 37 8.97 -3.41 0.14
CA MET A 37 9.79 -3.43 1.36
C MET A 37 9.30 -4.47 2.38
N GLY A 38 8.11 -5.03 2.18
CA GLY A 38 7.53 -6.04 3.07
C GLY A 38 6.83 -5.46 4.30
N ASP A 39 6.68 -4.14 4.41
CA ASP A 39 5.89 -3.49 5.47
C ASP A 39 4.42 -3.95 5.44
N SER A 40 3.92 -4.37 4.27
CA SER A 40 2.57 -4.92 4.11
C SER A 40 2.42 -6.39 4.53
N ALA A 41 3.50 -7.07 4.93
CA ALA A 41 3.49 -8.52 5.12
C ALA A 41 2.47 -8.99 6.16
N TYR A 42 2.35 -8.27 7.28
CA TYR A 42 1.35 -8.58 8.31
C TYR A 42 -0.09 -8.40 7.81
N ALA A 43 -0.38 -7.31 7.10
CA ALA A 43 -1.70 -7.06 6.53
C ALA A 43 -2.09 -8.14 5.51
N THR A 44 -1.14 -8.57 4.67
CA THR A 44 -1.33 -9.68 3.74
C THR A 44 -1.58 -11.01 4.48
N TYR A 45 -0.84 -11.29 5.55
CA TYR A 45 -1.08 -12.45 6.42
C TYR A 45 -2.49 -12.45 7.01
N VAL A 46 -2.94 -11.33 7.61
CA VAL A 46 -4.30 -11.23 8.17
C VAL A 46 -5.37 -11.39 7.10
N ALA A 47 -5.18 -10.79 5.92
CA ALA A 47 -6.11 -10.93 4.80
C ALA A 47 -6.19 -12.39 4.32
N HIS A 48 -5.06 -13.10 4.27
CA HIS A 48 -5.02 -14.51 3.94
C HIS A 48 -5.70 -15.36 5.03
N GLN A 49 -5.36 -15.11 6.30
CA GLN A 49 -5.91 -15.82 7.45
C GLN A 49 -7.44 -15.69 7.49
N ARG A 50 -7.98 -14.48 7.32
CA ARG A 50 -9.44 -14.27 7.29
C ARG A 50 -10.13 -14.98 6.13
N ARG A 51 -9.44 -15.21 5.02
CA ARG A 51 -9.98 -15.93 3.84
C ARG A 51 -9.93 -17.45 4.02
N GLN A 52 -8.87 -17.99 4.61
CA GLN A 52 -8.66 -19.44 4.76
C GLN A 52 -9.21 -19.99 6.07
N HIS A 53 -9.17 -19.18 7.13
CA HIS A 53 -9.50 -19.55 8.50
C HIS A 53 -10.36 -18.45 9.15
N PRO A 54 -11.63 -18.31 8.72
CA PRO A 54 -12.51 -17.25 9.23
C PRO A 54 -12.80 -17.37 10.73
N ASP A 55 -12.73 -18.59 11.29
CA ASP A 55 -13.06 -18.87 12.70
C ASP A 55 -11.84 -18.79 13.64
N THR A 56 -10.65 -18.51 13.12
CA THR A 56 -9.41 -18.46 13.90
C THR A 56 -8.89 -17.03 13.99
N GLU A 57 -8.66 -16.55 15.20
CA GLU A 57 -8.05 -15.23 15.41
C GLU A 57 -6.61 -15.22 14.86
N PRO A 58 -6.25 -14.29 13.96
CA PRO A 58 -4.88 -14.15 13.50
C PRO A 58 -3.93 -13.84 14.65
N MET A 59 -2.72 -14.41 14.59
CA MET A 59 -1.58 -13.98 15.41
C MET A 59 -1.42 -12.46 15.46
N THR A 60 -0.96 -11.96 16.60
CA THR A 60 -0.61 -10.54 16.75
C THR A 60 0.58 -10.18 15.86
N GLU A 61 0.68 -8.90 15.49
CA GLU A 61 1.77 -8.39 14.63
C GLU A 61 3.16 -8.74 15.18
N ARG A 62 3.38 -8.58 16.49
CA ARG A 62 4.66 -8.91 17.13
C ARG A 62 4.99 -10.40 17.03
N GLN A 63 3.99 -11.27 17.19
CA GLN A 63 4.19 -12.72 17.06
C GLN A 63 4.53 -13.11 15.63
N PHE A 64 3.85 -12.52 14.65
CA PHE A 64 4.13 -12.73 13.24
C PHE A 64 5.58 -12.38 12.88
N TRP A 65 6.06 -11.20 13.29
CA TRP A 65 7.43 -10.79 12.99
C TRP A 65 8.47 -11.65 13.69
N ARG A 66 8.23 -12.06 14.95
CA ARG A 66 9.11 -13.00 15.66
C ARG A 66 9.21 -14.32 14.91
N GLN A 67 8.07 -14.93 14.58
CA GLN A 67 8.06 -16.21 13.86
C GLN A 67 8.75 -16.10 12.50
N LYS A 68 8.54 -15.00 11.77
CA LYS A 68 9.17 -14.75 10.47
C LYS A 68 10.69 -14.66 10.58
N MET A 69 11.22 -14.00 11.63
CA MET A 69 12.68 -13.99 11.89
C MET A 69 13.19 -15.37 12.28
N ASP A 70 12.48 -16.08 13.16
CA ASP A 70 12.85 -17.44 13.58
C ASP A 70 12.88 -18.41 12.38
N ASP A 71 11.96 -18.24 11.42
CA ASP A 71 11.93 -19.01 10.17
C ASP A 71 13.10 -18.66 9.25
N GLN A 72 13.50 -17.39 9.17
CA GLN A 72 14.67 -16.94 8.41
C GLN A 72 15.98 -17.44 9.02
N ASP A 73 16.08 -17.48 10.34
CA ASP A 73 17.24 -18.01 11.05
C ASP A 73 17.33 -19.54 10.90
N ARG A 74 16.19 -20.25 10.96
CA ARG A 74 16.13 -21.70 10.77
C ARG A 74 16.35 -22.13 9.32
N ASN A 75 15.89 -21.33 8.36
CA ASN A 75 16.06 -21.57 6.92
C ASN A 75 16.81 -20.39 6.28
N PRO A 76 18.12 -20.26 6.51
CA PRO A 76 18.91 -19.15 6.01
C PRO A 76 19.15 -19.19 4.49
N GLY A 77 18.31 -19.85 3.69
CA GLY A 77 18.46 -19.95 2.24
C GLY A 77 19.82 -20.47 1.78
N ALA A 78 20.12 -20.30 0.50
CA ALA A 78 21.47 -20.51 -0.02
C ALA A 78 22.36 -19.35 0.43
N ARG A 79 22.93 -19.44 1.64
CA ARG A 79 24.07 -18.60 1.99
C ARG A 79 25.25 -19.10 1.18
N CYS A 80 25.89 -18.19 0.44
CA CYS A 80 27.23 -18.42 -0.08
C CYS A 80 28.15 -18.61 1.13
N CYS A 81 28.34 -19.86 1.53
CA CYS A 81 29.47 -20.28 2.33
C CYS A 81 30.65 -20.50 1.38
#